data_AF-A0A5K1F0V8-F1
#
_entry.id   AF-A0A5K1F0V8-F1
#
_cell.length_a   1.000
_cell.length_b   1.000
_cell.length_c   1.000
_cell.angle_alpha   90.00
_cell.angle_beta   90.00
_cell.angle_gamma   90.00
#
_symmetry.space_group_name_H-M   'P 1'
#
loop_
_entity.id
_entity.type
_entity.pdbx_description
1 polymer ?
#
loop_
_entity_poly.entity_id
_entity_poly.type
_entity_poly.pdbx_seq_one_letter_code
_entity_poly.pdbx_strand_id
1 'polypeptide(L)' 'YLHEVCSPSVVHKNFKSANILLDAELNPHLSDCGLANLVPSTDRQ' A
#
# COMPACT_ATOMS: atom_id res chain seq x y z
N TYR A 1 -2.62 -10.69 2.06
CA TYR A 1 -2.79 -10.57 0.60
C TYR A 1 -1.58 -9.91 -0.05
N LEU A 2 -1.26 -8.64 0.27
CA LEU A 2 -0.17 -7.91 -0.38
C LEU A 2 1.21 -8.60 -0.34
N HIS A 3 1.60 -9.20 0.78
CA HIS A 3 2.94 -9.82 0.89
C HIS A 3 3.03 -11.24 0.30
N GLU A 4 1.98 -12.05 0.48
CA GLU A 4 2.03 -13.51 0.25
C GLU A 4 1.21 -13.97 -0.96
N VAL A 5 0.31 -13.13 -1.48
CA VAL A 5 -0.63 -13.49 -2.56
C VAL A 5 -0.38 -12.69 -3.83
N CYS A 6 0.00 -11.40 -3.71
CA CYS A 6 0.38 -10.59 -4.87
C CYS A 6 1.73 -11.06 -5.44
N SER A 7 1.86 -11.06 -6.77
CA SER A 7 3.12 -11.30 -7.49
C SER A 7 3.35 -10.19 -8.53
N PRO A 8 4.37 -9.34 -8.36
CA PRO A 8 5.33 -9.34 -7.25
C PRO A 8 4.68 -8.96 -5.91
N SER A 9 5.32 -9.39 -4.81
CA SER A 9 4.94 -9.00 -3.46
C SER A 9 4.94 -7.48 -3.31
N VAL A 10 3.91 -6.92 -2.66
CA VAL A 10 3.71 -5.47 -2.52
C VAL A 10 3.93 -5.04 -1.08
N VAL A 11 4.93 -4.19 -0.83
CA VAL A 11 5.16 -3.58 0.48
C VAL A 11 4.45 -2.23 0.55
N HIS A 12 3.49 -2.08 1.48
CA HIS A 12 2.65 -0.88 1.59
C HIS A 12 3.40 0.41 1.98
N LYS A 13 4.48 0.28 2.79
CA LYS A 13 5.38 1.36 3.26
C LYS A 13 4.76 2.50 4.10
N ASN A 14 3.44 2.68 4.10
CA ASN A 14 2.73 3.69 4.90
C ASN A 14 1.57 3.07 5.70
N PHE A 15 1.86 2.06 6.53
CA PHE A 15 0.85 1.33 7.29
C PHE A 15 0.58 2.03 8.63
N LYS A 16 -0.57 2.70 8.75
CA LYS A 16 -1.01 3.46 9.94
C LYS A 16 -2.54 3.53 9.99
N SER A 17 -3.10 3.79 11.17
CA SER A 17 -4.56 3.85 11.38
C SER A 17 -5.27 4.83 10.46
N ALA A 18 -4.66 6.01 10.20
CA ALA A 18 -5.20 7.01 9.30
C ALA A 18 -5.38 6.53 7.84
N ASN A 19 -4.72 5.42 7.46
CA ASN A 19 -4.80 4.83 6.13
C ASN A 19 -5.67 3.57 6.09
N ILE A 20 -6.28 3.16 7.21
CA ILE A 20 -7.28 2.10 7.26
C ILE A 20 -8.64 2.79 7.26
N LEU A 21 -9.28 2.83 6.10
CA LEU A 21 -10.60 3.41 5.92
C LEU A 21 -11.67 2.40 6.30
N LEU A 22 -12.85 2.90 6.65
CA LEU A 22 -14.02 2.09 6.93
C LEU A 22 -15.07 2.37 5.86
N ASP A 23 -15.69 1.33 5.32
CA ASP A 23 -16.87 1.48 4.46
C ASP A 23 -18.15 1.72 5.29
N ALA A 24 -19.30 1.77 4.60
CA ALA A 24 -20.60 2.00 5.25
C ALA A 24 -21.00 0.90 6.24
N GLU A 25 -20.42 -0.30 6.10
CA GLU A 25 -20.64 -1.45 6.97
C GLU A 25 -19.55 -1.60 8.04
N LEU A 26 -18.64 -0.62 8.13
CA LEU A 26 -17.49 -0.61 9.04
C LEU A 26 -16.46 -1.70 8.77
N ASN A 27 -16.38 -2.21 7.54
CA ASN A 27 -15.28 -3.10 7.17
C ASN A 27 -14.01 -2.29 6.88
N PRO A 28 -12.83 -2.77 7.31
CA PRO A 28 -11.56 -2.09 7.07
C PRO A 28 -11.06 -2.27 5.64
N HIS A 29 -10.69 -1.17 5.00
CA HIS A 29 -10.07 -1.10 3.68
C HIS A 29 -8.75 -0.33 3.76
N LEU A 30 -7.67 -0.95 3.31
CA LEU A 30 -6.35 -0.32 3.31
C LEU A 30 -6.24 0.65 2.11
N SER A 31 -5.86 1.90 2.40
CA SER A 31 -5.72 3.00 1.43
C SER A 31 -4.28 3.51 1.35
N ASP A 32 -3.97 4.39 0.39
CA ASP A 32 -2.63 4.96 0.16
C ASP A 32 -1.54 3.95 -0.22
N CYS A 33 -1.91 2.92 -0.98
CA CYS A 33 -1.01 1.83 -1.39
C CYS A 33 0.13 2.24 -2.36
N GLY A 34 0.22 3.50 -2.78
CA GLY A 34 0.67 3.79 -4.15
C GLY A 34 1.66 4.94 -4.40
N LEU A 35 2.03 5.78 -3.43
CA LEU A 35 3.01 6.85 -3.71
C LEU A 35 4.47 6.42 -3.56
N ALA A 36 4.73 5.25 -2.99
CA ALA A 36 6.10 4.81 -2.71
C ALA A 36 6.86 4.25 -3.93
N ASN A 37 6.18 4.03 -5.06
CA ASN A 37 6.75 3.51 -6.31
C ASN A 37 6.65 4.51 -7.48
N LEU A 38 6.01 5.66 -7.29
CA LEU A 38 5.91 6.73 -8.30
C LEU A 38 7.10 7.70 -8.27
N VAL A 39 8.01 7.56 -7.29
CA VAL A 39 9.35 8.12 -7.43
C VAL A 39 10.05 7.19 -8.43
N PRO A 40 10.28 7.61 -9.69
CA PRO A 40 11.18 6.85 -10.53
C PRO A 40 12.48 6.73 -9.74
N SER A 41 12.95 5.52 -9.54
CA SER A 41 14.33 5.27 -9.15
C SER A 41 15.16 5.94 -10.25
N THR A 42 15.51 7.21 -10.04
CA THR A 42 16.48 7.89 -10.89
C THR A 42 17.74 7.06 -10.73
N ASP A 43 18.02 6.27 -11.76
CA ASP A 43 19.21 5.46 -11.95
C ASP A 43 20.42 6.09 -11.24
N ARG A 44 20.93 5.44 -10.21
CA ARG A 44 22.32 5.61 -9.76
C ARG A 44 22.84 4.31 -9.12
N GLN A 45 23.50 3.55 -10.01
CA GLN A 45 24.76 2.82 -9.83
C GLN A 45 24.72 1.39 -9.30
#